data_AF-A0A1V4EM46-F1
#
_entry.id   AF-A0A1V4EM46-F1
#
_cell.length_a   1.000
_cell.length_b   1.000
_cell.length_c   1.000
_cell.angle_alpha   90.00
_cell.angle_beta   90.00
_cell.angle_gamma   90.00
#
_symmetry.space_group_name_H-M   'P 1'
#
loop_
_entity.id
_entity.type
_entity.pdbx_description
1 polymer ?
#
loop_
_entity_poly.entity_id
_entity_poly.type
_entity_poly.pdbx_seq_one_letter_code
_entity_poly.pdbx_strand_id
1 'polypeptide(L)' 'MRWRRQERIDAGLEPGITSSDQAELVAVRRRIAELETELAVTRRASELLREVVSAKGGLRPSR' A
#
# COMPACT_ATOMS: atom_id res chain seq x y z
N MET A 1 14.71 -22.53 -23.26
CA MET A 1 15.30 -21.38 -22.52
C MET A 1 14.19 -20.36 -22.24
N ARG A 2 13.90 -20.05 -20.97
CA ARG A 2 12.78 -19.18 -20.57
C ARG A 2 12.91 -17.73 -21.07
N TRP A 3 14.15 -17.23 -21.18
CA TRP A 3 14.43 -15.86 -21.64
C TRP A 3 14.05 -15.62 -23.11
N ARG A 4 14.31 -16.58 -24.01
CA ARG A 4 13.93 -16.46 -25.44
C ARG A 4 12.44 -16.32 -25.65
N ARG A 5 11.65 -16.99 -24.81
CA ARG A 5 10.19 -16.87 -24.85
C ARG A 5 9.75 -15.50 -24.36
N GLN A 6 10.36 -14.98 -23.30
CA GLN A 6 10.06 -13.64 -22.81
C GLN A 6 10.41 -12.56 -23.84
N GLU A 7 11.54 -12.68 -24.55
CA GLU A 7 11.86 -11.77 -25.66
C GLU A 7 10.79 -11.77 -26.76
N ARG A 8 10.25 -12.95 -27.11
CA ARG A 8 9.15 -13.05 -28.09
C ARG A 8 7.87 -12.40 -27.57
N ILE A 9 7.58 -12.54 -26.28
CA ILE A 9 6.44 -11.89 -25.63
C ILE A 9 6.64 -10.36 -25.62
N ASP A 10 7.82 -9.89 -25.23
CA ASP A 10 8.17 -8.47 -25.18
C ASP A 10 8.17 -7.85 -26.59
N ALA A 11 8.50 -8.63 -27.62
CA ALA A 11 8.40 -8.23 -29.03
C ALA A 11 6.97 -8.35 -29.62
N GLY A 12 5.98 -8.80 -28.85
CA GLY A 12 4.60 -9.00 -29.30
C GLY A 12 4.40 -10.19 -30.26
N LEU A 13 5.39 -11.08 -30.39
CA LEU A 13 5.36 -12.26 -31.25
C LEU A 13 4.66 -13.46 -30.60
N GLU A 14 4.52 -13.45 -29.28
CA GLU A 14 3.74 -14.42 -28.51
C GLU A 14 2.84 -13.69 -27.52
N PRO A 15 1.63 -14.21 -27.23
CA PRO A 15 0.81 -13.66 -26.15
C PRO A 15 1.47 -13.92 -24.79
N GLY A 16 1.44 -12.90 -23.93
CA GLY A 16 1.97 -12.99 -22.57
C GLY A 16 2.02 -11.62 -21.89
N ILE A 17 2.44 -11.63 -20.62
CA ILE A 17 2.73 -10.39 -19.87
C ILE A 17 4.14 -9.95 -20.23
N THR A 18 4.27 -8.71 -20.67
CA THR A 18 5.58 -8.15 -21.00
C THR A 18 6.38 -7.90 -19.72
N SER A 19 7.70 -7.87 -19.85
CA SER A 19 8.59 -7.54 -18.74
C SER A 19 8.28 -6.15 -18.16
N SER A 20 7.85 -5.20 -18.99
CA SER A 20 7.41 -3.86 -18.57
C SER A 20 6.13 -3.89 -17.75
N ASP A 21 5.10 -4.62 -18.21
CA ASP A 21 3.83 -4.73 -17.48
C ASP A 21 4.06 -5.39 -16.11
N GLN A 22 4.93 -6.40 -16.07
CA GLN A 22 5.30 -7.04 -14.81
C GLN A 22 6.03 -6.07 -13.86
N ALA A 23 6.96 -5.26 -14.39
CA ALA A 23 7.67 -4.26 -13.58
C ALA A 23 6.71 -3.20 -13.02
N GLU A 24 5.76 -2.73 -13.82
CA GLU A 24 4.74 -1.79 -13.40
C GLU A 24 3.83 -2.39 -12.32
N LEU A 25 3.36 -3.63 -12.51
CA LEU A 25 2.56 -4.33 -11.50
C LEU A 25 3.29 -4.46 -10.17
N VAL A 26 4.60 -4.75 -10.18
CA VAL A 26 5.42 -4.80 -8.97
C VAL A 26 5.54 -3.42 -8.33
N ALA A 27 5.75 -2.37 -9.12
CA ALA A 27 5.84 -1.00 -8.61
C ALA A 27 4.53 -0.55 -7.95
N VAL A 28 3.38 -0.82 -8.58
CA VAL A 28 2.06 -0.52 -8.03
C VAL A 28 1.82 -1.28 -6.73
N ARG A 29 2.11 -2.59 -6.69
CA ARG A 29 1.96 -3.40 -5.47
C ARG A 29 2.82 -2.87 -4.31
N ARG A 30 4.05 -2.45 -4.59
CA ARG A 30 4.91 -1.82 -3.57
C ARG A 30 4.29 -0.54 -3.05
N ARG A 31 3.81 0.33 -3.94
CA ARG A 31 3.18 1.58 -3.55
C ARG A 31 1.92 1.37 -2.71
N ILE A 32 1.12 0.35 -3.02
CA ILE A 32 -0.04 -0.01 -2.21
C ILE A 32 0.39 -0.42 -0.81
N ALA A 33 1.38 -1.31 -0.68
CA ALA A 33 1.86 -1.77 0.63
C ALA A 33 2.43 -0.62 1.49
N GLU A 34 3.15 0.32 0.87
CA GLU A 34 3.60 1.55 1.53
C GLU A 34 2.42 2.37 2.06
N LEU A 35 1.42 2.63 1.21
CA LEU A 35 0.25 3.42 1.58
C LEU A 35 -0.59 2.73 2.67
N GLU A 36 -0.73 1.41 2.62
CA GLU A 36 -1.42 0.64 3.67
C GLU A 36 -0.68 0.74 5.01
N THR A 37 0.66 0.78 4.98
CA THR A 37 1.48 0.96 6.18
C THR A 37 1.29 2.37 6.75
N GLU A 38 1.35 3.41 5.92
CA GLU A 38 1.08 4.79 6.32
C GLU A 38 -0.32 4.94 6.91
N LEU A 39 -1.32 4.30 6.29
CA LEU A 39 -2.71 4.32 6.76
C LEU A 39 -2.85 3.63 8.12
N ALA A 40 -2.15 2.52 8.36
CA ALA A 40 -2.18 1.83 9.65
C ALA A 40 -1.60 2.70 10.77
N VAL A 41 -0.45 3.36 10.52
CA VAL A 41 0.19 4.25 11.50
C VAL A 41 -0.70 5.45 11.82
N THR A 42 -1.26 6.09 10.79
CA THR A 42 -2.15 7.26 10.98
C THR A 42 -3.42 6.92 11.74
N ARG A 43 -4.04 5.76 11.45
CA ARG A 43 -5.20 5.27 12.21
C ARG A 43 -4.84 5.03 13.67
N ARG A 44 -3.71 4.36 13.93
CA ARG A 44 -3.26 4.10 15.31
C ARG A 44 -3.01 5.39 16.08
N ALA A 45 -2.37 6.39 15.45
CA ALA A 45 -2.15 7.69 16.06
C ALA A 45 -3.48 8.42 16.36
N SER A 46 -4.44 8.36 15.44
CA SER A 46 -5.77 8.95 15.64
C SER A 46 -6.56 8.28 16.76
N GLU A 47 -6.43 6.96 16.94
CA GLU A 47 -7.06 6.22 18.04
C GLU A 47 -6.49 6.67 19.39
N LEU A 48 -5.16 6.71 19.51
CA LEU A 48 -4.49 7.17 20.73
C LEU A 48 -4.88 8.61 21.08
N LEU A 49 -4.97 9.50 20.08
CA LEU A 49 -5.43 10.87 20.30
C LEU A 49 -6.87 10.90 20.84
N ARG A 50 -7.76 10.07 20.27
CA ARG A 50 -9.16 9.97 20.72
C ARG A 50 -9.24 9.49 22.16
N GLU A 51 -8.46 8.49 22.54
CA GLU A 51 -8.37 7.99 23.92
C GLU A 51 -7.95 9.10 24.89
N VAL A 52 -6.90 9.86 24.56
CA VAL A 52 -6.43 10.99 25.38
C VAL A 52 -7.48 12.09 25.51
N VAL A 53 -8.15 12.46 24.40
CA VAL A 53 -9.22 13.47 24.43
C VAL A 53 -10.40 13.00 25.28
N SER A 54 -10.80 11.73 25.18
CA SER A 54 -11.86 11.15 26.00
C SER A 54 -11.51 11.17 27.49
N ALA A 55 -10.29 10.74 27.84
CA ALA A 55 -9.79 10.77 29.22
C ALA A 55 -9.76 12.21 29.80
N LYS A 56 -9.41 13.21 28.99
CA LYS A 56 -9.42 14.62 29.40
C LYS A 56 -10.84 15.20 29.47
N GLY A 57 -11.76 14.75 28.62
CA GLY A 57 -13.16 15.18 28.57
C GLY A 57 -14.02 14.66 29.73
N GLY A 58 -13.63 13.53 30.34
CA GLY A 58 -14.24 13.01 31.56
C GLY A 58 -13.98 13.84 32.83
N LEU A 59 -13.00 14.75 32.79
CA LEU A 59 -12.73 15.74 33.83
C LEU A 59 -13.51 17.03 33.56
N ARG A 60 -14.85 16.97 33.52
CA ARG A 60 -15.68 18.18 33.67
C ARG A 60 -15.92 18.36 35.18
N PRO A 61 -15.39 19.43 35.82
CA PRO A 61 -15.76 19.73 37.20
C PRO A 61 -17.25 20.06 37.24
N SER A 62 -18.00 19.31 38.03
CA SER A 62 -19.36 19.64 38.42
C SER A 62 -19.33 21.02 39.07
N ARG A 63 -20.06 21.99 38.51
CA ARG A 63 -20.40 23.24 39.18
C ARG A 63 -21.90 23.38 39.20
#